data_AF-A0A9D5X5C8-F1
#
_entry.id   AF-A0A9D5X5C8-F1
#
_cell.length_a   1.000
_cell.length_b   1.000
_cell.length_c   1.000
_cell.angle_alpha   90.00
_cell.angle_beta   90.00
_cell.angle_gamma   90.00
#
_symmetry.space_group_name_H-M   'P 1'
#
loop_
_entity.id
_entity.type
_entity.pdbx_description
1 polymer ?
#
loop_
_entity_poly.entity_id
_entity_poly.type
_entity_poly.pdbx_seq_one_letter_code
_entity_poly.pdbx_strand_id
1 'polypeptide(L)'
;MSYSSKVIAQLEERYADQPEFIQAAKEVLTTIQPALDAHPEFEKAALLERLVEPERIVMFRVPWIDDAGNVQVNRGYRIEFNSAIGPYKGGLRLHPTVNLSILKFLGFEQIFKNSLTTLPMGGGKGGSDFDPKGKSDREIMAFCQSFMTELARHIGPNTDVPAGDIGTGAREIGYMFGQYKRLRNEWTGVLTGKGLSFGG
;
A
#
# COMPACT_ATOMS: atom_id res chain seq x y z
N MET A 1 4.06 -29.96 -14.08
CA MET A 1 3.52 -28.63 -13.74
C MET A 1 4.71 -27.78 -13.32
N SER A 2 4.89 -26.58 -13.88
CA SER A 2 6.03 -25.73 -13.50
C SER A 2 5.85 -25.19 -12.07
N TYR A 3 6.95 -24.74 -11.46
CA TYR A 3 6.91 -24.13 -10.13
C TYR A 3 5.93 -22.94 -10.07
N SER A 4 5.98 -22.03 -11.05
CA SER A 4 5.02 -20.90 -11.13
C SER A 4 3.57 -21.37 -11.25
N SER A 5 3.28 -22.37 -12.09
CA SER A 5 1.92 -22.87 -12.31
C SER A 5 1.32 -23.46 -11.03
N LYS A 6 2.14 -24.15 -10.23
CA LYS A 6 1.72 -24.68 -8.93
C LYS A 6 1.35 -23.55 -7.96
N VAL A 7 2.17 -22.50 -7.88
CA VAL A 7 1.91 -21.36 -6.98
C VAL A 7 0.71 -20.54 -7.45
N ILE A 8 0.52 -20.35 -8.76
CA ILE A 8 -0.67 -19.68 -9.33
C ILE A 8 -1.95 -20.45 -8.96
N ALA A 9 -1.96 -21.78 -9.07
CA ALA A 9 -3.13 -22.57 -8.70
C ALA A 9 -3.48 -22.42 -7.20
N GLN A 10 -2.47 -22.40 -6.32
CA GLN A 10 -2.66 -22.17 -4.89
C GLN A 10 -3.19 -20.75 -4.59
N LEU A 11 -2.74 -19.74 -5.34
CA LEU A 11 -3.25 -18.38 -5.23
C LEU A 11 -4.71 -18.28 -5.68
N GLU A 12 -5.05 -18.90 -6.81
CA GLU A 12 -6.42 -18.94 -7.34
C GLU A 12 -7.39 -19.58 -6.33
N GLU A 13 -6.96 -20.63 -5.62
CA GLU A 13 -7.74 -21.25 -4.55
C GLU A 13 -7.85 -20.36 -3.30
N ARG A 14 -6.71 -19.83 -2.81
CA ARG A 14 -6.65 -19.10 -1.53
C ARG A 14 -7.30 -17.72 -1.58
N TYR A 15 -7.21 -17.05 -2.72
CA TYR A 15 -7.63 -15.66 -2.92
C TYR A 15 -8.71 -15.54 -3.99
N ALA A 16 -9.59 -16.53 -4.11
CA ALA A 16 -10.63 -16.60 -5.14
C ALA A 16 -11.52 -15.34 -5.23
N ASP A 17 -11.63 -14.57 -4.14
CA ASP A 17 -12.37 -13.30 -4.05
C ASP A 17 -11.56 -12.06 -4.48
N GLN A 18 -10.31 -12.24 -4.95
CA GLN A 18 -9.37 -11.16 -5.27
C GLN A 18 -8.85 -11.27 -6.72
N PRO A 19 -9.72 -11.07 -7.72
CA PRO A 19 -9.39 -11.30 -9.13
C PRO A 19 -8.29 -10.37 -9.64
N GLU A 20 -8.28 -9.10 -9.23
CA GLU A 20 -7.23 -8.15 -9.64
C GLU A 20 -5.84 -8.57 -9.16
N PHE A 21 -5.76 -9.07 -7.92
CA PHE A 21 -4.49 -9.55 -7.37
C PHE A 21 -4.00 -10.84 -8.06
N ILE A 22 -4.91 -11.80 -8.26
CA ILE A 22 -4.59 -13.05 -8.96
C ILE A 22 -4.09 -12.77 -10.37
N GLN A 23 -4.76 -11.87 -11.11
CA GLN A 23 -4.36 -11.52 -12.47
C GLN A 23 -2.92 -11.01 -12.52
N ALA A 24 -2.58 -10.03 -11.68
CA ALA A 24 -1.23 -9.45 -11.66
C ALA A 24 -0.16 -10.47 -11.24
N ALA A 25 -0.46 -11.31 -10.24
CA ALA A 25 0.45 -12.38 -9.85
C ALA A 25 0.69 -13.36 -11.01
N LYS A 26 -0.37 -13.76 -11.72
CA LYS A 26 -0.29 -14.68 -12.86
C LYS A 26 0.56 -14.12 -14.00
N GLU A 27 0.38 -12.85 -14.35
CA GLU A 27 1.16 -12.19 -15.41
C GLU A 27 2.66 -12.16 -15.06
N VAL A 28 3.01 -11.75 -13.83
CA VAL A 28 4.42 -11.70 -13.39
C VAL A 28 5.03 -13.10 -13.28
N LEU A 29 4.37 -14.04 -12.59
CA LEU A 29 4.90 -15.38 -12.34
C LEU A 29 5.10 -16.18 -13.63
N THR A 30 4.22 -15.99 -14.61
CA THR A 30 4.38 -16.60 -15.94
C THR A 30 5.57 -16.00 -16.68
N THR A 31 5.75 -14.68 -16.60
CA THR A 31 6.82 -13.97 -17.30
C THR A 31 8.22 -14.36 -16.80
N ILE A 32 8.38 -14.59 -15.50
CA ILE A 32 9.68 -14.91 -14.90
C ILE A 32 10.06 -16.39 -14.96
N GLN A 33 9.25 -17.25 -15.58
CA GLN A 33 9.50 -18.70 -15.65
C GLN A 33 10.92 -19.07 -16.12
N PRO A 34 11.49 -18.45 -17.17
CA PRO A 34 12.86 -18.78 -17.60
C PRO A 34 13.92 -18.55 -16.51
N ALA A 35 13.73 -17.55 -15.65
CA ALA A 35 14.62 -17.31 -14.52
C ALA A 35 14.43 -18.36 -13.42
N LEU A 36 13.21 -18.83 -13.18
CA LEU A 36 12.93 -19.90 -12.22
C LEU A 36 13.57 -21.23 -12.65
N ASP A 37 13.49 -21.56 -13.94
CA ASP A 37 14.09 -22.78 -14.50
C ASP A 37 15.62 -22.78 -14.36
N ALA A 38 16.25 -21.61 -14.45
CA ALA A 38 17.69 -21.43 -14.26
C ALA A 38 18.13 -21.50 -12.79
N HIS A 39 17.21 -21.34 -11.84
CA HIS A 39 17.48 -21.20 -10.40
C HIS A 39 16.62 -22.15 -9.55
N PRO A 40 16.90 -23.47 -9.59
CA PRO A 40 16.13 -24.48 -8.85
C PRO A 40 16.19 -24.30 -7.32
N GLU A 41 17.17 -23.56 -6.80
CA GLU A 41 17.25 -23.18 -5.39
C GLU A 41 16.06 -22.30 -4.92
N PHE A 42 15.41 -21.57 -5.84
CA PHE A 42 14.26 -20.73 -5.50
C PHE A 42 13.06 -21.55 -5.06
N GLU A 43 12.79 -22.69 -5.73
CA GLU A 43 11.71 -23.59 -5.32
C GLU A 43 12.01 -24.26 -3.98
N LYS A 44 13.25 -24.68 -3.74
CA LYS A 44 13.67 -25.26 -2.45
C LYS A 44 13.47 -24.30 -1.29
N ALA A 45 13.58 -22.99 -1.54
CA ALA A 45 13.40 -21.93 -0.55
C ALA A 45 11.97 -21.36 -0.50
N ALA A 46 11.01 -21.98 -1.21
CA ALA A 46 9.63 -21.50 -1.34
C ALA A 46 9.56 -20.00 -1.68
N LEU A 47 10.42 -19.56 -2.61
CA LEU A 47 10.61 -18.14 -2.90
C LEU A 47 9.33 -17.50 -3.42
N LEU A 48 8.65 -18.15 -4.37
CA LEU A 48 7.42 -17.61 -4.96
C LEU A 48 6.27 -17.58 -3.96
N GLU A 49 6.11 -18.63 -3.15
CA GLU A 49 5.09 -18.68 -2.10
C GLU A 49 5.26 -17.50 -1.11
N ARG A 50 6.51 -17.16 -0.75
CA ARG A 50 6.82 -16.00 0.08
C ARG A 50 6.64 -14.67 -0.65
N LEU A 51 6.97 -14.61 -1.94
CA LEU A 51 6.89 -13.38 -2.73
C LEU A 51 5.44 -12.91 -2.96
N VAL A 52 4.51 -13.85 -3.11
CA VAL A 52 3.08 -13.54 -3.38
C VAL A 52 2.25 -13.36 -2.11
N GLU A 53 2.82 -13.65 -0.94
CA GLU A 53 2.19 -13.40 0.34
C GLU A 53 2.74 -12.07 0.92
N PRO A 54 1.90 -11.05 1.15
CA PRO A 54 2.37 -9.82 1.77
C PRO A 54 2.98 -10.08 3.15
N GLU A 55 4.10 -9.42 3.45
CA GLU A 55 4.72 -9.49 4.78
C GLU A 55 3.75 -9.04 5.88
N ARG A 56 2.93 -8.01 5.60
CA ARG A 56 1.89 -7.54 6.52
C ARG A 56 0.72 -6.85 5.82
N ILE A 57 -0.48 -7.08 6.33
CA ILE A 57 -1.70 -6.36 5.95
C ILE A 57 -2.33 -5.76 7.21
N VAL A 58 -2.55 -4.44 7.19
CA VAL A 58 -3.27 -3.72 8.23
C VAL A 58 -4.58 -3.22 7.64
N MET A 59 -5.70 -3.59 8.25
CA MET A 59 -7.03 -3.11 7.91
C MET A 59 -7.68 -2.53 9.17
N PHE A 60 -8.19 -1.31 9.08
CA PHE A 60 -8.64 -0.57 10.26
C PHE A 60 -9.84 0.33 9.96
N ARG A 61 -10.58 0.67 11.01
CA ARG A 61 -11.73 1.58 10.94
C ARG A 61 -11.27 3.04 10.97
N VAL A 62 -11.91 3.88 10.17
CA VAL A 62 -11.64 5.32 10.08
C VAL A 62 -12.93 6.11 10.32
N PRO A 63 -13.27 6.41 11.59
CA PRO A 63 -14.44 7.23 11.92
C PRO A 63 -14.11 8.73 11.80
N TRP A 64 -15.00 9.53 11.22
CA TRP A 64 -14.83 10.98 11.08
C TRP A 64 -16.19 11.70 11.10
N ILE A 65 -16.20 13.02 11.22
CA ILE A 65 -17.43 13.83 11.33
C ILE A 65 -17.50 14.80 10.16
N ASP A 66 -18.60 14.74 9.41
CA ASP A 66 -18.88 15.60 8.24
C ASP A 66 -19.26 17.04 8.63
N ASP A 67 -19.43 17.93 7.65
CA ASP A 67 -19.76 19.34 7.89
C ASP A 67 -21.14 19.54 8.53
N ALA A 68 -22.05 18.57 8.39
CA ALA A 68 -23.35 18.58 9.02
C ALA A 68 -23.35 17.97 10.43
N GLY A 69 -22.19 17.51 10.92
CA GLY A 69 -22.04 16.92 12.25
C GLY A 69 -22.38 15.42 12.31
N ASN A 70 -22.61 14.76 11.17
CA ASN A 70 -22.88 13.32 11.16
C ASN A 70 -21.59 12.52 11.22
N VAL A 71 -21.66 11.38 11.91
CA VAL A 71 -20.56 10.42 11.97
C VAL A 71 -20.55 9.58 10.70
N GLN A 72 -19.40 9.54 10.06
CA GLN A 72 -19.12 8.72 8.89
C GLN A 72 -18.07 7.66 9.25
N VAL A 73 -18.13 6.50 8.62
CA VAL A 73 -17.17 5.41 8.86
C VAL A 73 -16.69 4.84 7.54
N ASN A 74 -15.37 4.87 7.37
CA ASN A 74 -14.68 4.28 6.23
C ASN A 74 -13.70 3.21 6.71
N ARG A 75 -13.16 2.45 5.76
CA ARG A 75 -12.13 1.46 6.01
C ARG A 75 -10.79 1.94 5.48
N GLY A 76 -9.77 1.87 6.31
CA GLY A 76 -8.37 2.13 5.96
C GLY A 76 -7.58 0.84 5.76
N TYR A 77 -6.59 0.91 4.88
CA TYR A 77 -5.72 -0.20 4.53
C TYR A 77 -4.26 0.23 4.41
N ARG A 78 -3.36 -0.64 4.83
CA ARG A 78 -1.95 -0.61 4.45
C ARG A 78 -1.42 -2.03 4.21
N ILE A 79 -0.95 -2.29 3.01
CA ILE A 79 -0.37 -3.55 2.54
C ILE A 79 1.13 -3.29 2.41
N GLU A 80 1.88 -3.88 3.31
CA GLU A 80 3.33 -3.87 3.34
C GLU A 80 3.80 -5.18 2.72
N PHE A 81 4.05 -5.14 1.41
CA PHE A 81 4.12 -6.37 0.63
C PHE A 81 5.51 -7.01 0.75
N ASN A 82 6.57 -6.24 0.50
CA ASN A 82 7.93 -6.77 0.56
C ASN A 82 8.94 -5.70 0.99
N SER A 83 9.83 -6.03 1.93
CA SER A 83 10.86 -5.13 2.46
C SER A 83 12.30 -5.55 2.11
N ALA A 84 12.48 -6.53 1.22
CA ALA A 84 13.79 -7.17 1.00
C ALA A 84 14.91 -6.22 0.54
N ILE A 85 14.57 -5.12 -0.12
CA ILE A 85 15.53 -4.14 -0.64
C ILE A 85 15.44 -2.75 0.02
N GLY A 86 14.63 -2.60 1.07
CA GLY A 86 14.48 -1.33 1.79
C GLY A 86 13.09 -1.16 2.43
N PRO A 87 12.80 0.01 3.03
CA PRO A 87 11.50 0.30 3.62
C PRO A 87 10.37 0.11 2.62
N TYR A 88 9.20 -0.31 3.09
CA TYR A 88 8.03 -0.39 2.23
C TYR A 88 7.75 0.98 1.60
N LYS A 89 7.40 1.00 0.31
CA LYS A 89 7.18 2.25 -0.42
C LYS A 89 6.01 2.11 -1.37
N GLY A 90 5.06 3.03 -1.25
CA GLY A 90 4.01 3.21 -2.27
C GLY A 90 2.81 4.02 -1.80
N GLY A 91 2.02 4.46 -2.77
CA GLY A 91 0.98 5.47 -2.60
C GLY A 91 -0.22 5.05 -1.75
N LEU A 92 -0.98 6.05 -1.30
CA LEU A 92 -2.27 5.92 -0.64
C LEU A 92 -3.39 6.34 -1.61
N ARG A 93 -4.33 5.44 -1.91
CA ARG A 93 -5.47 5.72 -2.78
C ARG A 93 -6.75 6.00 -1.98
N LEU A 94 -7.38 7.13 -2.21
CA LEU A 94 -8.69 7.47 -1.63
C LEU A 94 -9.73 7.44 -2.76
N HIS A 95 -10.48 6.34 -2.84
CA HIS A 95 -11.48 6.16 -3.89
C HIS A 95 -12.54 5.14 -3.43
N PRO A 96 -13.84 5.33 -3.74
CA PRO A 96 -14.90 4.44 -3.28
C PRO A 96 -14.80 2.98 -3.77
N THR A 97 -14.01 2.72 -4.80
CA THR A 97 -13.78 1.34 -5.29
C THR A 97 -12.65 0.60 -4.56
N VAL A 98 -11.90 1.27 -3.67
CA VAL A 98 -10.77 0.65 -2.97
C VAL A 98 -11.23 -0.54 -2.13
N ASN A 99 -10.62 -1.69 -2.38
CA ASN A 99 -10.78 -2.91 -1.59
C ASN A 99 -9.42 -3.62 -1.43
N LEU A 100 -9.40 -4.72 -0.68
CA LEU A 100 -8.16 -5.45 -0.41
C LEU A 100 -7.53 -6.05 -1.67
N SER A 101 -8.34 -6.57 -2.61
CA SER A 101 -7.86 -7.13 -3.88
C SER A 101 -7.06 -6.10 -4.68
N ILE A 102 -7.65 -4.93 -4.91
CA ILE A 102 -7.04 -3.83 -5.67
C ILE A 102 -5.75 -3.36 -5.00
N LEU A 103 -5.73 -3.24 -3.67
CA LEU A 103 -4.53 -2.77 -2.98
C LEU A 103 -3.41 -3.82 -2.92
N LYS A 104 -3.74 -5.12 -2.82
CA LYS A 104 -2.75 -6.19 -2.96
C LYS A 104 -2.17 -6.24 -4.35
N PHE A 105 -3.01 -6.16 -5.39
CA PHE A 105 -2.59 -6.00 -6.78
C PHE A 105 -1.56 -4.87 -6.92
N LEU A 106 -1.94 -3.65 -6.53
CA LEU A 106 -1.08 -2.48 -6.66
C LEU A 106 0.19 -2.60 -5.80
N GLY A 107 0.09 -3.19 -4.61
CA GLY A 107 1.23 -3.42 -3.73
C GLY A 107 2.23 -4.44 -4.29
N PHE A 108 1.73 -5.49 -4.95
CA PHE A 108 2.55 -6.51 -5.60
C PHE A 108 3.34 -5.92 -6.77
N GLU A 109 2.68 -5.18 -7.67
CA GLU A 109 3.36 -4.48 -8.76
C GLU A 109 4.39 -3.47 -8.25
N GLN A 110 4.10 -2.82 -7.12
CA GLN A 110 4.98 -1.81 -6.53
C GLN A 110 6.34 -2.40 -6.12
N ILE A 111 6.41 -3.69 -5.76
CA ILE A 111 7.68 -4.39 -5.47
C ILE A 111 8.61 -4.29 -6.67
N PHE A 112 8.14 -4.75 -7.83
CA PHE A 112 8.93 -4.82 -9.05
C PHE A 112 9.23 -3.43 -9.60
N LYS A 113 8.23 -2.54 -9.59
CA LYS A 113 8.41 -1.15 -10.01
C LYS A 113 9.51 -0.44 -9.22
N ASN A 114 9.54 -0.61 -7.90
CA ASN A 114 10.54 0.02 -7.05
C ASN A 114 11.91 -0.65 -7.20
N SER A 115 11.96 -1.98 -7.32
CA SER A 115 13.20 -2.70 -7.59
C SER A 115 13.89 -2.23 -8.87
N LEU A 116 13.12 -1.90 -9.91
CA LEU A 116 13.65 -1.42 -11.19
C LEU A 116 14.28 -0.02 -11.12
N THR A 117 14.03 0.76 -10.06
CA THR A 117 14.62 2.10 -9.94
C THR A 117 16.05 2.08 -9.39
N THR A 118 16.59 0.91 -9.03
CA THR A 118 17.92 0.70 -8.40
C THR A 118 18.12 1.41 -7.05
N LEU A 119 17.05 1.95 -6.46
CA LEU A 119 17.07 2.59 -5.15
C LEU A 119 16.60 1.60 -4.06
N PRO A 120 17.01 1.79 -2.81
CA PRO A 120 16.67 0.88 -1.71
C PRO A 120 15.22 1.09 -1.23
N MET A 121 14.25 0.59 -2.00
CA MET A 121 12.82 0.75 -1.75
C MET A 121 12.07 -0.57 -1.90
N GLY A 122 11.48 -1.06 -0.82
CA GLY A 122 10.54 -2.19 -0.85
C GLY A 122 9.22 -1.82 -1.52
N GLY A 123 8.24 -2.74 -1.52
CA GLY A 123 6.92 -2.54 -2.13
C GLY A 123 5.80 -2.48 -1.11
N GLY A 124 4.91 -1.48 -1.24
CA GLY A 124 3.70 -1.40 -0.43
C GLY A 124 2.62 -0.55 -1.09
N LYS A 125 1.38 -0.63 -0.57
CA LYS A 125 0.27 0.22 -1.00
C LYS A 125 -0.72 0.42 0.13
N GLY A 126 -1.50 1.49 0.10
CA GLY A 126 -2.59 1.64 1.05
C GLY A 126 -3.69 2.53 0.49
N GLY A 127 -4.65 2.86 1.35
CA GLY A 127 -5.76 3.69 0.95
C GLY A 127 -7.00 3.50 1.79
N SER A 128 -8.10 4.02 1.27
CA SER A 128 -9.42 3.89 1.88
C SER A 128 -10.51 3.95 0.82
N ASP A 129 -11.65 3.33 1.13
CA ASP A 129 -12.92 3.47 0.39
C ASP A 129 -13.58 4.86 0.55
N PHE A 130 -12.90 5.80 1.21
CA PHE A 130 -13.31 7.20 1.28
C PHE A 130 -13.34 7.86 -0.10
N ASP A 131 -14.46 8.52 -0.42
CA ASP A 131 -14.61 9.33 -1.63
C ASP A 131 -14.33 10.82 -1.31
N PRO A 132 -13.18 11.37 -1.75
CA PRO A 132 -12.85 12.79 -1.54
C PRO A 132 -13.67 13.73 -2.43
N LYS A 133 -14.39 13.22 -3.45
CA LYS A 133 -15.18 14.05 -4.34
C LYS A 133 -16.34 14.70 -3.58
N GLY A 134 -16.50 16.00 -3.79
CA GLY A 134 -17.56 16.79 -3.16
C GLY A 134 -17.39 17.03 -1.66
N LYS A 135 -16.24 16.66 -1.08
CA LYS A 135 -15.93 16.95 0.33
C LYS A 135 -15.28 18.31 0.48
N SER A 136 -15.56 18.98 1.59
CA SER A 136 -14.87 20.22 1.94
C SER A 136 -13.43 19.95 2.39
N ASP A 137 -12.59 20.98 2.37
CA ASP A 137 -11.21 20.88 2.89
C ASP A 137 -11.20 20.44 4.37
N ARG A 138 -12.19 20.87 5.16
CA ARG A 138 -12.31 20.48 6.57
C ARG A 138 -12.62 19.00 6.72
N GLU A 139 -13.55 18.46 5.92
CA GLU A 139 -13.89 17.04 5.93
C GLU A 139 -12.72 16.16 5.50
N ILE A 140 -12.00 16.56 4.45
CA ILE A 140 -10.81 15.85 3.98
C ILE A 140 -9.71 15.89 5.05
N MET A 141 -9.50 17.04 5.70
CA MET A 141 -8.56 17.14 6.83
C MET A 141 -8.96 16.24 8.00
N ALA A 142 -10.25 16.24 8.39
CA ALA A 142 -10.76 15.39 9.48
C ALA A 142 -10.58 13.91 9.17
N PHE A 143 -10.89 13.49 7.94
CA PHE A 143 -10.63 12.14 7.46
C PHE A 143 -9.14 11.78 7.51
N CYS A 144 -8.26 12.63 6.94
CA CYS A 144 -6.81 12.39 6.93
C CYS A 144 -6.24 12.27 8.36
N GLN A 145 -6.73 13.09 9.29
CA GLN A 145 -6.32 13.03 10.69
C GLN A 145 -6.77 11.73 11.36
N SER A 146 -8.02 11.31 11.15
CA SER A 146 -8.53 10.04 11.67
C SER A 146 -7.76 8.85 11.09
N PHE A 147 -7.54 8.84 9.78
CA PHE A 147 -6.77 7.82 9.07
C PHE A 147 -5.33 7.70 9.63
N MET A 148 -4.65 8.84 9.79
CA MET A 148 -3.27 8.85 10.29
C MET A 148 -3.17 8.54 11.79
N THR A 149 -4.24 8.73 12.56
CA THR A 149 -4.26 8.37 13.99
C THR A 149 -4.04 6.88 14.21
N GLU A 150 -4.50 6.04 13.28
CA GLU A 150 -4.13 4.62 13.28
C GLU A 150 -2.87 4.33 12.47
N LEU A 151 -2.74 4.86 11.24
CA LEU A 151 -1.63 4.50 10.37
C LEU A 151 -0.25 4.86 10.94
N ALA A 152 -0.13 5.95 11.72
CA ALA A 152 1.15 6.47 12.20
C ALA A 152 1.98 5.48 13.04
N ARG A 153 1.37 4.46 13.66
CA ARG A 153 2.11 3.44 14.44
C ARG A 153 2.72 2.35 13.57
N HIS A 154 2.33 2.27 12.30
CA HIS A 154 2.74 1.22 11.36
C HIS A 154 3.80 1.71 10.38
N ILE A 155 3.95 3.03 10.24
CA ILE A 155 4.84 3.67 9.26
C ILE A 155 6.01 4.40 9.94
N GLY A 156 7.02 4.74 9.16
CA GLY A 156 8.21 5.45 9.63
C GLY A 156 9.28 5.55 8.55
N PRO A 157 10.26 6.47 8.69
CA PRO A 157 11.23 6.76 7.63
C PRO A 157 12.08 5.55 7.22
N ASN A 158 12.27 4.58 8.11
CA ASN A 158 13.03 3.34 7.87
C ASN A 158 12.14 2.08 7.92
N THR A 159 10.82 2.25 7.94
CA THR A 159 9.85 1.15 8.02
C THR A 159 8.96 1.14 6.79
N ASP A 160 8.15 2.18 6.61
CA ASP A 160 7.21 2.32 5.51
C ASP A 160 7.02 3.81 5.21
N VAL A 161 7.16 4.18 3.93
CA VAL A 161 7.12 5.57 3.46
C VAL A 161 6.00 5.74 2.41
N PRO A 162 4.76 6.09 2.82
CA PRO A 162 3.68 6.31 1.89
C PRO A 162 3.86 7.55 0.97
N ALA A 163 2.99 7.66 -0.04
CA ALA A 163 2.97 8.76 -1.01
C ALA A 163 1.53 9.05 -1.48
N GLY A 164 1.38 10.03 -2.38
CA GLY A 164 0.12 10.26 -3.08
C GLY A 164 -0.23 9.16 -4.10
N ASP A 165 -1.52 9.08 -4.44
CA ASP A 165 -2.10 8.27 -5.51
C ASP A 165 -3.47 8.91 -5.88
N ILE A 166 -4.36 8.19 -6.58
CA ILE A 166 -5.71 8.69 -6.89
C ILE A 166 -6.43 9.11 -5.60
N GLY A 167 -6.94 10.34 -5.57
CA GLY A 167 -7.62 10.91 -4.41
C GLY A 167 -6.71 11.41 -3.29
N THR A 168 -5.39 11.27 -3.41
CA THR A 168 -4.40 11.73 -2.43
C THR A 168 -3.32 12.57 -3.11
N GLY A 169 -3.51 13.90 -3.13
CA GLY A 169 -2.54 14.86 -3.62
C GLY A 169 -1.71 15.50 -2.51
N ALA A 170 -1.04 16.62 -2.85
CA ALA A 170 -0.21 17.36 -1.90
C ALA A 170 -1.00 17.90 -0.69
N ARG A 171 -2.29 18.21 -0.86
CA ARG A 171 -3.18 18.66 0.22
C ARG A 171 -3.36 17.55 1.26
N GLU A 172 -3.75 16.35 0.83
CA GLU A 172 -3.95 15.20 1.72
C GLU A 172 -2.64 14.79 2.39
N ILE A 173 -1.52 14.77 1.63
CA ILE A 173 -0.19 14.50 2.18
C ILE A 173 0.19 15.54 3.24
N GLY A 174 -0.15 16.82 3.05
CA GLY A 174 0.05 17.87 4.03
C GLY A 174 -0.70 17.60 5.34
N TYR A 175 -1.99 17.27 5.27
CA TYR A 175 -2.80 16.95 6.45
C TYR A 175 -2.30 15.69 7.17
N MET A 176 -1.98 14.64 6.42
CA MET A 176 -1.46 13.38 6.95
C MET A 176 -0.09 13.58 7.61
N PHE A 177 0.83 14.32 6.99
CA PHE A 177 2.14 14.62 7.56
C PHE A 177 2.02 15.47 8.83
N GLY A 178 1.14 16.48 8.83
CA GLY A 178 0.87 17.29 10.00
C GLY A 178 0.36 16.46 11.19
N GLN A 179 -0.57 15.53 10.93
CA GLN A 179 -1.08 14.63 11.98
C GLN A 179 -0.01 13.64 12.44
N TYR A 180 0.78 13.06 11.53
CA TYR A 180 1.90 12.19 11.90
C TYR A 180 2.88 12.91 12.84
N LYS A 181 3.32 14.11 12.45
CA LYS A 181 4.22 14.94 13.26
C LYS A 181 3.63 15.21 14.65
N ARG A 182 2.34 15.52 14.74
CA ARG A 182 1.64 15.75 16.01
C ARG A 182 1.65 14.52 16.92
N LEU A 183 1.43 13.32 16.36
CA LEU A 183 1.34 12.07 17.11
C LEU A 183 2.72 11.53 17.53
N ARG A 184 3.71 11.68 16.65
CA ARG A 184 5.05 11.10 16.83
C ARG A 184 6.06 12.08 17.41
N ASN A 185 5.74 13.38 17.43
CA ASN A 185 6.60 14.45 17.87
C ASN A 185 7.97 14.46 17.16
N GLU A 186 7.97 14.23 15.84
CA GLU A 186 9.19 14.18 15.04
C GLU A 186 8.97 14.77 13.64
N TRP A 187 10.04 15.29 13.05
CA TRP A 187 10.08 15.73 11.65
C TRP A 187 10.98 14.80 10.85
N THR A 188 10.40 13.89 10.08
CA THR A 188 11.12 12.82 9.38
C THR A 188 10.64 12.61 7.96
N GLY A 189 11.40 11.85 7.17
CA GLY A 189 11.06 11.47 5.78
C GLY A 189 9.95 10.41 5.65
N VAL A 190 8.95 10.40 6.54
CA VAL A 190 7.91 9.36 6.58
C VAL A 190 6.92 9.42 5.40
N LEU A 191 6.79 10.56 4.73
CA LEU A 191 5.93 10.73 3.56
C LEU A 191 6.69 11.45 2.43
N THR A 192 6.47 11.00 1.20
CA THR A 192 6.93 11.68 -0.04
C THR A 192 5.77 12.37 -0.75
N GLY A 193 6.06 13.35 -1.60
CA GLY A 193 5.01 14.22 -2.20
C GLY A 193 4.59 15.36 -1.26
N LYS A 194 5.48 15.73 -0.33
CA LYS A 194 5.32 16.89 0.55
C LYS A 194 5.44 18.18 -0.28
N GLY A 195 4.93 19.29 0.27
CA GLY A 195 5.13 20.60 -0.32
C GLY A 195 6.57 21.09 -0.12
N LEU A 196 7.07 21.90 -1.05
CA LEU A 196 8.44 22.42 -1.03
C LEU A 196 8.80 23.13 0.29
N SER A 197 7.85 23.85 0.89
CA SER A 197 8.03 24.56 2.16
C SER A 197 8.23 23.64 3.38
N PHE A 198 8.04 22.33 3.24
CA PHE A 198 8.18 21.36 4.33
C PHE A 198 8.86 20.04 3.89
N GLY A 199 9.83 20.13 2.98
CA GLY A 199 10.70 19.01 2.60
C GLY A 199 10.15 18.12 1.49
N GLY A 200 9.45 18.73 0.53
CA GLY A 200 9.06 18.13 -0.75
C GLY A 200 10.24 17.77 -1.64
#